data_AF-U2T092-F1
#
_entry.id   AF-U2T092-F1
#
_cell.length_a   1.000
_cell.length_b   1.000
_cell.length_c   1.000
_cell.angle_alpha   90.00
_cell.angle_beta   90.00
_cell.angle_gamma   90.00
#
_symmetry.space_group_name_H-M   'P 1'
#
loop_
_entity.id
_entity.type
_entity.pdbx_description
1 polymer ?
#
loop_
_entity_poly.entity_id
_entity_poly.type
_entity_poly.pdbx_seq_one_letter_code
_entity_poly.pdbx_strand_id
1 'polypeptide(L)' 'MLNIQEFNNEGERMFDFENGDINIMLSMINMKLRDEFSSLESFANYYSLSKEEIIKRLEEKGYQYNENENQFKRV' A
#
# COMPACT_ATOMS: atom_id res chain seq x y z
N MET A 1 -24.08 15.83 24.15
CA MET A 1 -23.62 15.33 22.84
C MET A 1 -22.26 14.72 23.07
N LEU A 2 -22.12 13.40 22.89
CA LEU A 2 -20.82 12.76 23.05
C LEU A 2 -19.92 13.28 21.93
N ASN A 3 -18.84 13.96 22.32
CA ASN A 3 -17.74 14.34 21.45
C ASN A 3 -17.04 13.03 21.07
N ILE A 4 -17.25 12.58 19.84
CA ILE A 4 -16.53 11.45 19.28
C ILE A 4 -15.13 12.00 18.98
N GLN A 5 -14.28 12.00 20.00
CA GLN A 5 -12.84 12.15 19.80
C GLN A 5 -12.44 11.13 18.75
N GLU A 6 -11.81 11.64 17.69
CA GLU A 6 -11.20 10.89 16.61
C GLU A 6 -10.50 9.66 17.20
N PHE A 7 -10.99 8.49 16.84
CA PHE A 7 -10.29 7.25 17.11
C PHE A 7 -8.95 7.34 16.37
N ASN A 8 -7.92 7.71 17.11
CA ASN A 8 -6.53 7.58 16.69
C ASN A 8 -6.28 6.09 16.43
N ASN A 9 -6.44 5.68 15.16
CA ASN A 9 -6.17 4.35 14.64
C ASN A 9 -4.66 4.08 14.54
N GLU A 10 -3.92 4.35 15.62
CA GLU A 10 -2.51 3.98 15.75
C GLU A 10 -2.36 2.46 16.03
N GLY A 11 -3.47 1.76 16.31
CA GLY A 11 -3.49 0.39 16.81
C GLY A 11 -3.51 -0.75 15.78
N GLU A 12 -3.84 -0.51 14.50
CA GLU A 12 -3.86 -1.59 13.48
C GLU A 12 -3.48 -1.09 12.07
N ARG A 13 -2.46 -0.23 11.94
CA ARG A 13 -1.87 -0.04 10.61
C ARG A 13 -1.07 -1.29 10.25
N MET A 14 -1.65 -2.13 9.38
CA MET A 14 -1.00 -3.33 8.81
C MET A 14 0.32 -2.99 8.09
N PHE A 15 0.52 -1.72 7.73
CA PHE A 15 1.68 -1.23 6.99
C PHE A 15 2.28 0.00 7.67
N ASP A 16 3.57 -0.07 8.01
CA ASP A 16 4.38 1.11 8.28
C ASP A 16 4.92 1.66 6.96
N PHE A 17 4.12 2.52 6.31
CA PHE A 17 4.48 3.15 5.04
C PHE A 17 5.59 4.18 5.16
N GLU A 18 5.99 4.61 6.36
CA GLU A 18 7.03 5.62 6.53
C GLU A 18 8.39 4.96 6.79
N ASN A 19 8.44 3.98 7.70
CA ASN A 19 9.68 3.38 8.19
C ASN A 19 9.84 1.89 7.85
N GLY A 20 8.81 1.25 7.27
CA GLY A 20 8.86 -0.16 6.91
C GLY A 20 9.93 -0.48 5.85
N ASP A 21 10.50 -1.69 5.95
CA ASP A 21 11.46 -2.21 4.97
C ASP A 21 10.82 -2.31 3.59
N ILE A 22 11.48 -1.71 2.59
CA ILE A 22 10.92 -1.60 1.25
C ILE A 22 10.73 -2.96 0.56
N ASN A 23 11.61 -3.93 0.79
CA ASN A 23 11.53 -5.24 0.15
C ASN A 23 10.41 -6.08 0.73
N ILE A 24 10.18 -5.94 2.03
CA ILE A 24 9.04 -6.57 2.71
C ILE A 24 7.73 -5.95 2.19
N MET A 25 7.68 -4.61 2.12
CA MET A 25 6.51 -3.89 1.61
C MET A 25 6.19 -4.27 0.17
N LEU A 26 7.19 -4.29 -0.72
CA LEU A 26 7.06 -4.73 -2.11
C LEU A 26 6.50 -6.16 -2.19
N SER A 27 7.12 -7.09 -1.47
CA SER A 27 6.74 -8.51 -1.51
C SER A 27 5.30 -8.69 -1.06
N MET A 28 4.93 -8.01 0.03
CA MET A 28 3.58 -8.07 0.57
C MET A 28 2.55 -7.47 -0.38
N ILE A 29 2.80 -6.27 -0.92
CA ILE A 29 1.89 -5.62 -1.86
C ILE A 29 1.70 -6.50 -3.09
N ASN A 30 2.77 -7.02 -3.70
CA ASN A 30 2.66 -7.91 -4.85
C ASN A 30 1.91 -9.21 -4.54
N MET A 31 2.11 -9.78 -3.35
CA MET A 31 1.35 -10.95 -2.90
C MET A 31 -0.14 -10.64 -2.79
N LYS A 32 -0.49 -9.50 -2.16
CA LYS A 32 -1.88 -9.06 -2.01
C LYS A 32 -2.53 -8.75 -3.37
N LEU A 33 -1.84 -8.05 -4.25
CA LEU A 33 -2.32 -7.77 -5.60
C LEU A 33 -2.54 -9.05 -6.42
N ARG A 34 -1.70 -10.07 -6.24
CA ARG A 34 -1.88 -11.37 -6.90
C ARG A 34 -3.11 -12.12 -6.37
N ASP A 35 -3.27 -12.16 -5.05
CA ASP A 35 -4.19 -13.11 -4.40
C ASP A 35 -5.57 -12.52 -4.08
N GLU A 36 -5.65 -11.21 -3.83
CA GLU A 36 -6.82 -10.58 -3.18
C GLU A 36 -7.41 -9.39 -3.94
N PHE A 37 -6.66 -8.72 -4.82
CA PHE A 37 -7.07 -7.45 -5.42
C PHE A 37 -6.97 -7.44 -6.94
N SER A 38 -7.91 -6.77 -7.61
CA SER A 38 -7.92 -6.67 -9.09
C SER A 38 -7.05 -5.53 -9.62
N SER A 39 -6.66 -4.59 -8.76
CA SER A 39 -5.81 -3.46 -9.10
C SER A 39 -5.21 -2.83 -7.83
N LEU A 40 -4.12 -2.07 -8.00
CA LEU A 40 -3.57 -1.22 -6.94
C LEU A 40 -4.59 -0.22 -6.38
N GLU A 41 -5.52 0.26 -7.20
CA GLU A 41 -6.63 1.12 -6.77
C GLU A 41 -7.54 0.41 -5.76
N SER A 42 -7.93 -0.83 -6.05
CA SER A 42 -8.78 -1.61 -5.14
C SER A 42 -8.06 -1.95 -3.83
N PHE A 43 -6.75 -2.22 -3.90
CA PHE A 43 -5.89 -2.43 -2.72
C PHE A 43 -5.82 -1.16 -1.85
N ALA A 44 -5.51 -0.01 -2.46
CA ALA A 44 -5.36 1.25 -1.74
C ALA A 44 -6.67 1.65 -1.05
N ASN A 45 -7.80 1.56 -1.76
CA ASN A 45 -9.12 1.85 -1.19
C ASN A 45 -9.49 0.92 -0.03
N TYR A 46 -9.21 -0.39 -0.14
CA TYR A 46 -9.50 -1.36 0.93
C TYR A 46 -8.76 -1.03 2.23
N TYR A 47 -7.47 -0.70 2.13
CA TYR A 47 -6.64 -0.35 3.30
C TYR A 47 -6.70 1.14 3.68
N SER A 48 -7.56 1.94 3.02
CA SER A 48 -7.64 3.39 3.23
C SER A 48 -6.29 4.11 3.05
N LEU A 49 -5.56 3.75 2.00
CA LEU A 49 -4.24 4.29 1.64
C LEU A 49 -4.34 5.16 0.38
N SER A 50 -3.37 6.06 0.18
CA SER A 50 -3.19 6.72 -1.13
C SER A 50 -2.41 5.83 -2.08
N LYS A 51 -2.99 5.55 -3.25
CA LYS A 51 -2.31 4.84 -4.35
C LYS A 51 -1.05 5.59 -4.79
N GLU A 52 -1.14 6.92 -4.90
CA GLU A 52 -0.06 7.79 -5.36
C GLU A 52 1.14 7.74 -4.42
N GLU A 53 0.90 7.71 -3.10
CA GLU A 53 1.97 7.57 -2.10
C GLU A 53 2.67 6.22 -2.19
N ILE A 54 1.93 5.13 -2.40
CA ILE A 54 2.49 3.79 -2.59
C ILE A 54 3.40 3.77 -3.82
N ILE A 55 2.90 4.30 -4.94
CA ILE A 55 3.66 4.38 -6.20
C ILE A 55 4.93 5.18 -5.98
N LYS A 56 4.81 6.41 -5.48
CA LYS A 56 5.96 7.30 -5.29
C LYS A 56 7.03 6.65 -4.42
N ARG A 57 6.65 6.05 -3.30
CA ARG A 57 7.61 5.41 -2.37
C ARG A 57 8.35 4.25 -3.01
N LEU A 58 7.67 3.42 -3.80
CA LEU A 58 8.28 2.28 -4.48
C LEU A 58 9.12 2.72 -5.69
N GLU A 59 8.70 3.76 -6.40
CA GLU A 59 9.43 4.39 -7.51
C GLU A 59 10.76 5.00 -7.05
N GLU A 60 10.78 5.69 -5.92
CA GLU A 60 12.00 6.22 -5.28
C GLU A 60 13.04 5.12 -4.98
N LYS A 61 12.62 3.86 -4.96
CA LYS A 61 13.47 2.68 -4.74
C LYS A 61 13.68 1.84 -5.99
N GLY A 62 13.26 2.33 -7.16
CA GLY A 62 13.46 1.68 -8.46
C GLY A 62 12.42 0.62 -8.80
N TYR A 63 11.20 0.73 -8.28
CA TYR A 63 10.09 -0.15 -8.63
C TYR A 63 8.95 0.63 -9.28
N GLN A 64 8.40 0.12 -10.37
CA GLN A 64 7.24 0.71 -11.05
C GLN A 64 6.07 -0.27 -11.04
N TYR A 65 4.86 0.27 -10.90
CA TYR A 65 3.63 -0.51 -10.97
C TYR A 65 3.29 -0.85 -12.42
N ASN A 66 3.13 -2.14 -12.72
CA ASN A 66 2.67 -2.64 -14.02
C ASN A 66 1.18 -3.00 -13.92
N GLU A 67 0.32 -2.19 -14.53
CA GLU A 67 -1.13 -2.38 -14.51
C GLU A 67 -1.58 -3.68 -15.21
N ASN A 68 -0.91 -4.06 -16.30
CA ASN A 68 -1.27 -5.25 -17.07
C ASN A 68 -1.04 -6.54 -16.28
N GLU A 69 -0.03 -6.54 -15.41
CA GLU A 69 0.33 -7.69 -14.59
C GLU A 69 -0.10 -7.54 -13.13
N ASN A 70 -0.72 -6.41 -12.77
CA ASN A 70 -1.15 -6.06 -11.42
C ASN A 70 -0.04 -6.29 -10.37
N GLN A 71 1.17 -5.82 -10.64
CA GLN A 71 2.31 -5.96 -9.72
C GLN A 71 3.37 -4.88 -9.92
N PHE A 72 4.15 -4.61 -8.88
CA PHE A 72 5.35 -3.79 -8.96
C PHE A 72 6.56 -4.59 -9.46
N LYS A 73 7.36 -3.99 -10.34
CA LYS A 73 8.58 -4.58 -10.92
C LYS A 73 9.75 -3.62 -10.83
N ARG A 74 10.95 -4.19 -10.71
CA ARG A 74 12.19 -3.41 -10.71
C ARG A 74 12.45 -2.84 -12.11
N VAL A 75 12.89 -1.59 -12.16
CA VAL A 75 13.35 -0.88 -13.36
C VAL A 75 14.83 -0.51 -13.29
#